data_AF-A0A0B7BAX1-F1
#
_entry.id   AF-A0A0B7BAX1-F1
#
_cell.length_a   1.000
_cell.length_b   1.000
_cell.length_c   1.000
_cell.angle_alpha   90.00
_cell.angle_beta   90.00
_cell.angle_gamma   90.00
#
_symmetry.space_group_name_H-M   'P 1'
#
loop_
_entity.id
_entity.type
_entity.pdbx_description
1 polymer ?
#
loop_
_entity_poly.entity_id
_entity_poly.type
_entity_poly.pdbx_seq_one_letter_code
_entity_poly.pdbx_strand_id
1 'polypeptide(L)'
;MPKVSITKKQALALRLAEEEIDVVCIQETHLNAQHRFWIRGYQTFRLDREGHKGGVFTLVRNGIPAKQTEVTTKGTSTAEIVGILITCDEIQILLYNLYC
;
A
#
# COMPACT_ATOMS: atom_id res chain seq x y z
N MET A 1 30.20 -5.97 19.57
CA MET A 1 29.58 -4.93 18.71
C MET A 1 28.07 -5.04 18.86
N PRO A 2 27.32 -3.95 19.09
CA PRO A 2 25.87 -4.06 19.19
C PRO A 2 25.27 -4.34 17.81
N LYS A 3 24.39 -5.34 17.71
CA LYS A 3 23.56 -5.56 16.52
C LYS A 3 22.51 -4.45 16.46
N VAL A 4 22.63 -3.54 15.50
CA VAL A 4 21.56 -2.58 15.22
C VAL A 4 20.41 -3.32 14.55
N SER A 5 19.28 -3.49 15.24
CA SER A 5 18.07 -4.05 14.61
C SER A 5 17.35 -2.96 13.82
N ILE A 6 17.16 -3.18 12.52
CA ILE A 6 16.33 -2.30 11.69
C ILE A 6 14.84 -2.52 11.99
N THR A 7 14.06 -1.45 11.95
CA THR A 7 12.59 -1.54 12.07
C THR A 7 11.97 -2.15 10.80
N LYS A 8 10.74 -2.68 10.90
CA LYS A 8 9.99 -3.17 9.72
C LYS A 8 9.85 -2.10 8.63
N LYS A 9 9.67 -0.83 9.01
CA LYS A 9 9.60 0.30 8.07
C LYS A 9 10.92 0.50 7.32
N GLN A 10 12.06 0.42 8.02
CA GLN A 10 13.37 0.54 7.39
C GLN A 10 13.67 -0.65 6.48
N ALA A 11 13.33 -1.87 6.92
CA ALA A 11 13.48 -3.06 6.09
C ALA A 11 12.64 -2.97 4.79
N LEU A 12 11.40 -2.50 4.89
CA LEU A 12 10.56 -2.23 3.72
C LEU A 12 11.19 -1.19 2.80
N ALA A 13 11.65 -0.06 3.34
CA ALA A 13 12.27 0.99 2.53
C ALA A 13 13.54 0.53 1.80
N LEU A 14 14.37 -0.29 2.47
CA LEU A 14 15.56 -0.89 1.85
C LEU A 14 15.17 -1.83 0.72
N ARG A 15 14.24 -2.75 0.96
CA ARG A 15 13.75 -3.70 -0.05
C ARG A 15 13.20 -2.98 -1.29
N LEU A 16 12.38 -1.95 -1.09
CA LEU A 16 11.81 -1.16 -2.18
C LEU A 16 12.89 -0.49 -3.05
N ALA A 17 13.96 0.00 -2.42
CA ALA A 17 15.07 0.63 -3.14
C ALA A 17 15.97 -0.40 -3.83
N GLU A 18 16.33 -1.49 -3.14
CA GLU A 18 17.23 -2.54 -3.65
C GLU A 18 16.66 -3.28 -4.86
N GLU A 19 15.35 -3.52 -4.86
CA GLU A 19 14.66 -4.22 -5.96
C GLU A 19 14.03 -3.25 -6.97
N GLU A 20 14.26 -1.93 -6.81
CA GLU A 20 13.71 -0.89 -7.67
C GLU A 20 12.18 -1.04 -7.88
N ILE A 21 11.44 -1.32 -6.81
CA ILE A 21 10.01 -1.62 -6.90
C ILE A 21 9.20 -0.36 -7.22
N ASP A 22 8.39 -0.39 -8.28
CA ASP A 22 7.52 0.73 -8.65
C ASP A 22 6.18 0.72 -7.93
N VAL A 23 5.61 -0.46 -7.71
CA VAL A 23 4.30 -0.64 -7.06
C VAL A 23 4.40 -1.81 -6.11
N VAL A 24 3.93 -1.63 -4.86
CA VAL A 24 3.84 -2.73 -3.89
C VAL A 24 2.46 -2.78 -3.26
N CYS A 25 1.91 -3.98 -3.16
CA CYS A 25 0.69 -4.30 -2.42
C CYS A 25 1.06 -4.98 -1.10
N ILE A 26 0.61 -4.42 0.01
CA ILE A 26 0.84 -4.94 1.36
C ILE A 26 -0.52 -5.20 2.01
N GLN A 27 -0.65 -6.34 2.69
CA GLN A 27 -1.83 -6.72 3.47
C GLN A 27 -1.46 -6.88 4.96
N GLU A 28 -2.46 -7.01 5.83
CA GLU A 28 -2.30 -7.12 7.28
C GLU A 28 -1.43 -6.00 7.89
N THR A 29 -1.65 -4.78 7.43
CA THR A 29 -0.81 -3.64 7.84
C THR A 29 -1.01 -3.28 9.30
N HIS A 30 -2.18 -3.56 9.87
CA HIS A 30 -2.57 -3.24 11.26
C HIS A 30 -2.40 -1.76 11.59
N LEU A 31 -2.50 -0.91 10.59
CA LEU A 31 -2.47 0.53 10.76
C LEU A 31 -3.88 1.08 11.01
N ASN A 32 -3.97 2.24 11.68
CA ASN A 32 -5.21 2.98 11.87
C ASN A 32 -5.05 4.39 11.29
N ALA A 33 -6.15 5.15 11.24
CA ALA A 33 -6.16 6.49 10.66
C ALA A 33 -5.23 7.48 11.39
N GLN A 34 -4.89 7.23 12.66
CA GLN A 34 -3.98 8.07 13.44
C GLN A 34 -2.50 7.74 13.16
N HIS A 35 -2.18 6.56 12.63
CA HIS A 35 -0.83 6.16 12.29
C HIS A 35 -0.34 6.89 11.02
N ARG A 36 0.58 7.84 11.21
CA ARG A 36 1.35 8.48 10.14
C ARG A 36 2.42 7.55 9.60
N PHE A 37 2.02 6.65 8.71
CA PHE A 37 2.93 5.75 7.99
C PHE A 37 3.05 6.17 6.52
N TRP A 38 4.29 6.45 6.09
CA TRP A 38 4.64 6.73 4.70
C TRP A 38 6.09 6.29 4.44
N ILE A 39 6.40 5.93 3.19
CA ILE A 39 7.75 5.63 2.71
C ILE A 39 8.19 6.75 1.76
N ARG A 40 9.41 7.26 1.94
CA ARG A 40 9.94 8.33 1.08
C ARG A 40 10.05 7.84 -0.35
N GLY A 41 9.62 8.69 -1.30
CA GLY A 41 9.65 8.35 -2.72
C GLY A 41 8.41 7.59 -3.20
N TYR A 42 7.41 7.38 -2.35
CA TYR A 42 6.15 6.74 -2.72
C TYR A 42 4.94 7.55 -2.29
N GLN A 43 3.92 7.55 -3.14
CA GLN A 43 2.56 7.97 -2.81
C GLN A 43 1.79 6.77 -2.23
N THR A 44 0.78 7.05 -1.41
CA THR A 44 0.18 6.07 -0.49
C THR A 44 -1.32 5.94 -0.72
N PHE A 45 -1.82 4.71 -0.89
CA PHE A 45 -3.25 4.40 -0.99
C PHE A 45 -3.58 3.26 -0.03
N ARG A 46 -4.47 3.49 0.94
CA ARG A 46 -4.75 2.48 1.98
C ARG A 46 -6.22 2.46 2.38
N LEU A 47 -6.64 1.30 2.86
CA LEU A 47 -7.88 1.11 3.59
C LEU A 47 -7.51 0.54 4.95
N ASP A 48 -7.79 1.32 5.99
CA ASP A 48 -7.57 0.92 7.38
C ASP A 48 -8.79 0.23 7.94
N ARG A 49 -8.55 -0.73 8.83
CA ARG A 49 -9.61 -1.33 9.62
C ARG A 49 -9.69 -0.67 10.98
N GLU A 50 -10.87 -0.20 11.35
CA GLU A 50 -11.14 0.19 12.74
C GLU A 50 -11.24 -1.06 13.62
N GLY A 51 -10.52 -1.06 14.75
CA GLY A 51 -10.53 -2.15 15.72
C GLY A 51 -9.50 -3.27 15.48
N HIS A 52 -9.84 -4.25 14.64
CA HIS A 52 -9.14 -5.56 14.52
C HIS A 52 -7.99 -5.62 13.49
N LYS A 53 -7.36 -6.81 13.38
CA LYS A 53 -6.39 -7.20 12.35
C LYS A 53 -6.94 -7.05 10.92
N GLY A 54 -6.06 -6.77 9.97
CA GLY A 54 -6.39 -6.38 8.60
C GLY A 54 -5.67 -5.11 8.16
N GLY A 55 -6.25 -4.43 7.19
CA GLY A 55 -5.76 -3.24 6.53
C GLY A 55 -4.90 -3.57 5.31
N VAL A 56 -5.25 -2.97 4.17
CA VAL A 56 -4.50 -3.05 2.92
C VAL A 56 -3.82 -1.72 2.62
N PHE A 57 -2.61 -1.80 2.07
CA PHE A 57 -1.81 -0.63 1.78
C PHE A 57 -1.01 -0.82 0.49
N THR A 58 -1.19 0.10 -0.45
CA THR A 58 -0.46 0.13 -1.70
C THR A 58 0.43 1.37 -1.76
N LEU A 59 1.67 1.17 -2.15
CA LEU A 59 2.62 2.24 -2.45
C LEU A 59 2.86 2.28 -3.95
N VAL A 60 2.87 3.47 -4.53
CA VAL A 60 3.26 3.71 -5.93
C VAL A 60 4.42 4.70 -5.93
N ARG A 61 5.49 4.43 -6.68
CA ARG A 61 6.66 5.31 -6.76
C ARG A 61 6.23 6.71 -7.21
N ASN A 62 6.79 7.74 -6.59
CA ASN A 62 6.56 9.12 -6.97
C ASN A 62 6.98 9.36 -8.42
N GLY A 63 6.19 10.14 -9.15
CA GLY A 63 6.38 10.39 -10.58
C GLY A 63 5.57 9.46 -11.48
N ILE A 64 5.10 8.31 -10.98
CA ILE A 64 4.12 7.47 -11.68
C ILE A 64 2.71 8.01 -11.37
N PRO A 65 1.92 8.45 -12.38
CA PRO A 65 0.56 8.91 -12.15
C PRO A 65 -0.34 7.76 -11.65
N ALA A 66 -0.92 7.93 -10.46
CA ALA A 66 -1.85 6.98 -9.89
C ALA A 66 -3.00 7.69 -9.16
N LYS A 67 -4.19 7.12 -9.22
CA LYS A 67 -5.36 7.58 -8.47
C LYS A 67 -6.14 6.42 -7.89
N GLN A 68 -6.66 6.60 -6.68
CA GLN A 68 -7.60 5.64 -6.10
C GLN A 68 -8.90 5.63 -6.90
N THR A 69 -9.45 4.45 -7.11
CA THR A 69 -10.76 4.25 -7.76
C THR A 69 -11.79 3.84 -6.72
N GLU A 70 -13.06 4.11 -7.00
CA GLU A 70 -14.15 3.54 -6.22
C GLU A 70 -14.17 2.02 -6.37
N VAL A 71 -14.44 1.32 -5.26
CA VAL A 71 -14.59 -0.13 -5.22
C VAL A 71 -15.90 -0.47 -4.54
N THR A 72 -16.78 -1.18 -5.23
CA THR A 72 -18.07 -1.60 -4.70
C THR A 72 -18.04 -3.08 -4.34
N THR A 73 -18.10 -3.40 -3.05
CA THR A 73 -18.03 -4.79 -2.55
C THR A 73 -19.40 -5.48 -2.42
N LYS A 74 -20.49 -4.89 -2.93
CA LYS A 74 -21.87 -5.45 -2.87
C LYS A 74 -22.26 -6.03 -1.50
N GLY A 75 -21.76 -5.44 -0.41
CA GLY A 75 -22.13 -5.82 0.96
C GLY A 75 -21.29 -6.92 1.62
N THR A 76 -20.20 -7.39 1.01
CA THR A 76 -19.23 -8.24 1.73
C THR A 76 -18.35 -7.38 2.63
N SER A 77 -18.77 -7.22 3.89
CA SER A 77 -18.03 -6.47 4.92
C SER A 77 -16.70 -7.11 5.33
N THR A 78 -16.35 -8.26 4.74
CA THR A 78 -15.15 -9.03 5.08
C THR A 78 -13.94 -8.71 4.20
N ALA A 79 -14.16 -8.24 2.96
CA ALA A 79 -13.08 -8.01 2.02
C ALA A 79 -12.55 -6.57 2.10
N GLU A 80 -11.25 -6.42 2.33
CA GLU A 80 -10.56 -5.14 2.33
C GLU A 80 -9.92 -4.92 0.96
N ILE A 81 -10.38 -3.90 0.23
CA ILE A 81 -9.94 -3.66 -1.15
C ILE A 81 -9.56 -2.20 -1.36
N VAL A 82 -8.40 -1.99 -1.97
CA VAL A 82 -8.02 -0.70 -2.55
C VAL A 82 -7.81 -0.89 -4.05
N GLY A 83 -8.59 -0.17 -4.85
CA GLY A 83 -8.45 -0.07 -6.30
C GLY A 83 -7.67 1.17 -6.68
N ILE A 84 -6.72 1.03 -7.61
CA ILE A 84 -5.86 2.12 -8.07
C ILE A 84 -5.74 2.03 -9.59
N LEU A 85 -5.99 3.15 -10.26
CA LEU A 85 -5.69 3.31 -11.68
C LEU A 85 -4.30 3.93 -11.82
N ILE A 86 -3.37 3.19 -12.37
CA ILE A 86 -2.02 3.62 -12.71
C ILE A 86 -2.00 3.96 -14.21
N THR A 87 -1.42 5.10 -14.58
CA THR A 87 -1.29 5.52 -15.98
C THR A 87 0.18 5.49 -16.37
N CYS A 88 0.49 4.74 -17.43
CA CYS A 88 1.81 4.64 -18.04
C CYS A 88 1.66 4.99 -19.52
N ASP A 89 2.05 6.20 -19.92
CA ASP A 89 1.87 6.71 -21.28
C ASP A 89 0.42 6.53 -21.78
N GLU A 90 0.20 5.69 -22.79
CA GLU A 90 -1.11 5.39 -23.36
C GLU A 90 -1.83 4.21 -22.68
N ILE A 91 -1.17 3.55 -21.72
CA ILE A 91 -1.68 2.37 -21.01
C ILE A 91 -2.24 2.78 -19.66
N GLN A 92 -3.43 2.24 -19.36
CA GLN A 92 -4.01 2.30 -18.03
C GLN A 92 -4.04 0.91 -17.40
N ILE A 93 -3.53 0.80 -16.18
CA ILE A 93 -3.51 -0.43 -15.39
C ILE A 93 -4.42 -0.21 -14.19
N LEU A 94 -5.49 -1.00 -14.11
CA LEU A 94 -6.35 -1.06 -12.95
C LEU A 94 -5.86 -2.18 -12.01
N LEU A 95 -5.36 -1.79 -10.85
CA LEU A 95 -4.78 -2.69 -9.85
C LEU A 95 -5.67 -2.73 -8.60
N TYR A 96 -5.94 -3.94 -8.11
CA TYR A 96 -6.65 -4.17 -6.85
C TYR A 96 -5.74 -4.87 -5.84
N ASN A 97 -5.58 -4.26 -4.66
CA ASN A 97 -4.99 -4.91 -3.50
C ASN A 97 -6.12 -5.40 -2.59
N LEU A 98 -6.17 -6.71 -2.35
CA LEU A 98 -7.26 -7.41 -1.67
C LEU A 98 -6.73 -8.24 -0.49
N TYR A 99 -7.45 -8.19 0.63
CA TYR A 99 -7.31 -9.12 1.75
C TYR A 99 -8.70 -9.61 2.21
N CYS A 100 -8.83 -10.90 2.52
CA CYS A 100 -10.08 -11.58 2.86
C CYS A 100 -9.96 -12.31 4.20
#